data_AF-A0A7X5U6I1-F1
#
_entry.id   AF-A0A7X5U6I1-F1
#
_cell.length_a   1.000
_cell.length_b   1.000
_cell.length_c   1.000
_cell.angle_alpha   90.00
_cell.angle_beta   90.00
_cell.angle_gamma   90.00
#
_symmetry.space_group_name_H-M   'P 1'
#
loop_
_entity.id
_entity.type
_entity.pdbx_description
1 polymer ?
#
loop_
_entity_poly.entity_id
_entity_poly.type
_entity_poly.pdbx_seq_one_letter_code
_entity_poly.pdbx_strand_id
1 'polypeptide(L)'
;MASTLPDNPSLDRLKREARALQRAEIASGRERYALHEAQLTVARGYGFAGWPAMVRYLKVAAGLSVDPGAVEEDGLAPPDLFCALASLRYDADDAPPRWHAAADLLAARPELVRDHIWAAAAAADPDALRYHLRTTQPTAKGGPYGWSPLMYLAYSRVPGDSVSAALILLDAGADPDDGYLWRGMATPFTVLTGVFGEGEQGTRRQPRHPHAEELATLLLQRGAHPADQQTLYNRMFGADDSHLRLLFAHGLADAAPSPWERRLGPAMETREQMWRRQVDWAAEHGFADRLALLGHHGVDISTARVPPVGFPADPNLRDDEGATPLHHAAWAGNLELIARLLEAGADPTITDLRFGATPLGWAEYAYQTEAADLLRGTTA
;
A
#
# COMPACT_ATOMS: atom_id res chain seq x y z
N MET A 1 14.82 3.41 12.67
CA MET A 1 13.94 4.23 11.81
C MET A 1 14.00 3.60 10.44
N ALA A 2 12.87 3.36 9.80
CA ALA A 2 12.83 2.99 8.39
C ALA A 2 13.60 4.02 7.56
N SER A 3 14.14 3.61 6.41
CA SER A 3 14.85 4.56 5.55
C SER A 3 13.89 5.64 5.04
N THR A 4 14.31 6.90 5.08
CA THR A 4 13.55 8.06 4.57
C THR A 4 13.98 8.45 3.15
N LEU A 5 14.35 7.44 2.35
CA LEU A 5 14.82 7.67 0.98
C LEU A 5 13.73 8.35 0.14
N PRO A 6 14.12 9.25 -0.78
CA PRO A 6 13.18 9.80 -1.73
C PRO A 6 12.73 8.72 -2.73
N ASP A 7 11.56 8.94 -3.35
CA ASP A 7 11.08 8.16 -4.48
C ASP A 7 12.15 7.98 -5.56
N ASN A 8 12.23 6.77 -6.11
CA ASN A 8 13.18 6.36 -7.14
C ASN A 8 14.63 6.75 -6.79
N PRO A 9 15.16 6.25 -5.65
CA PRO A 9 16.44 6.71 -5.12
C PRO A 9 17.59 6.33 -6.05
N SER A 10 18.41 7.31 -6.42
CA SER A 10 19.55 7.14 -7.32
C SER A 10 20.87 7.29 -6.59
N LEU A 11 21.74 6.29 -6.70
CA LEU A 11 23.10 6.35 -6.14
C LEU A 11 23.88 7.57 -6.65
N ASP A 12 23.69 7.97 -7.91
CA ASP A 12 24.40 9.12 -8.45
C ASP A 12 23.87 10.45 -7.92
N ARG A 13 22.56 10.55 -7.66
CA ARG A 13 21.97 11.69 -6.93
C ARG A 13 22.57 11.79 -5.52
N LEU A 14 22.61 10.68 -4.79
CA LEU A 14 23.14 10.63 -3.42
C LEU A 14 24.65 10.94 -3.37
N LYS A 15 25.43 10.52 -4.39
CA LYS A 15 26.84 10.93 -4.52
C LYS A 15 26.98 12.43 -4.72
N ARG A 16 26.10 13.04 -5.53
CA ARG A 16 26.09 14.50 -5.74
C ARG A 16 25.74 15.24 -4.46
N GLU A 17 24.78 14.74 -3.70
CA GLU A 17 24.38 15.28 -2.40
C GLU A 17 25.53 15.24 -1.39
N ALA A 18 26.20 14.08 -1.23
CA ALA A 18 27.38 13.98 -0.36
C ALA A 18 28.50 14.94 -0.76
N ARG A 19 28.73 15.14 -2.08
CA ARG A 19 29.70 16.14 -2.57
C ARG A 19 29.25 17.58 -2.29
N ALA A 20 27.94 17.85 -2.35
CA ALA A 20 27.40 19.17 -2.04
C ALA A 20 27.54 19.49 -0.55
N LEU A 21 27.18 18.55 0.32
CA LEU A 21 27.40 18.64 1.76
C LEU A 21 28.88 18.86 2.08
N GLN A 22 29.77 18.11 1.42
CA GLN A 22 31.21 18.27 1.63
C GLN A 22 31.69 19.70 1.35
N ARG A 23 31.26 20.28 0.23
CA ARG A 23 31.62 21.67 -0.12
C ARG A 23 31.02 22.67 0.87
N ALA A 24 29.79 22.44 1.32
CA ALA A 24 29.13 23.32 2.28
C ALA A 24 29.86 23.36 3.64
N GLU A 25 30.28 22.19 4.16
CA GLU A 25 31.03 22.11 5.42
C GLU A 25 32.43 22.73 5.32
N ILE A 26 33.12 22.57 4.18
CA ILE A 26 34.41 23.24 3.96
C ILE A 26 34.21 24.77 3.92
N ALA A 27 33.16 25.24 3.26
CA ALA A 27 32.84 26.67 3.17
C ALA A 27 32.42 27.29 4.51
N SER A 28 31.84 26.50 5.43
CA SER A 28 31.44 26.96 6.78
C SER A 28 32.57 26.98 7.80
N GLY A 29 33.81 26.69 7.38
CA GLY A 29 35.01 26.81 8.22
C GLY A 29 35.54 25.48 8.78
N ARG A 30 34.99 24.32 8.40
CA ARG A 30 35.65 23.03 8.66
C ARG A 30 36.76 22.82 7.64
N GLU A 31 37.99 23.24 7.96
CA GLU A 31 39.16 23.15 7.05
C GLU A 31 39.41 21.75 6.45
N ARG A 32 38.95 20.68 7.11
CA ARG A 32 38.96 19.32 6.56
C ARG A 32 37.65 18.61 6.88
N TYR A 33 36.75 18.54 5.90
CA TYR A 33 35.61 17.63 5.91
C TYR A 33 35.76 16.62 4.78
N ALA A 34 36.07 15.37 5.14
CA ALA A 34 36.37 14.34 4.17
C ALA A 34 35.09 13.82 3.48
N LEU A 35 35.21 13.37 2.23
CA LEU A 35 34.05 12.86 1.48
C LEU A 35 33.37 11.68 2.19
N HIS A 36 34.14 10.82 2.87
CA HIS A 36 33.57 9.68 3.60
C HIS A 36 32.74 10.12 4.81
N GLU A 37 33.07 11.27 5.44
CA GLU A 37 32.27 11.85 6.52
C GLU A 37 30.96 12.42 5.97
N ALA A 38 31.02 13.12 4.83
CA ALA A 38 29.82 13.60 4.14
C ALA A 38 28.90 12.44 3.73
N GLN A 39 29.47 11.38 3.17
CA GLN A 39 28.74 10.16 2.81
C GLN A 39 28.11 9.48 4.03
N LEU A 40 28.81 9.43 5.16
CA LEU A 40 28.27 8.88 6.41
C LEU A 40 27.10 9.72 6.91
N THR A 41 27.22 11.05 6.88
CA THR A 41 26.15 11.97 7.30
C THR A 41 24.91 11.81 6.43
N VAL A 42 25.06 11.79 5.10
CA VAL A 42 23.95 11.53 4.17
C VAL A 42 23.30 10.18 4.44
N ALA A 43 24.10 9.11 4.55
CA ALA A 43 23.56 7.76 4.80
C ALA A 43 22.78 7.69 6.11
N ARG A 44 23.28 8.30 7.19
CA ARG A 44 22.60 8.37 8.49
C ARG A 44 21.34 9.24 8.45
N GLY A 45 21.37 10.34 7.69
CA GLY A 45 20.18 11.17 7.44
C GLY A 45 19.03 10.39 6.81
N TYR A 46 19.36 9.37 6.00
CA TYR A 46 18.41 8.44 5.43
C TYR A 46 18.18 7.16 6.23
N GLY A 47 18.64 7.09 7.49
CA GLY A 47 18.39 5.95 8.38
C GLY A 47 19.35 4.76 8.21
N PHE A 48 20.38 4.84 7.36
CA PHE A 48 21.35 3.77 7.18
C PHE A 48 22.52 3.89 8.18
N ALA A 49 23.02 2.74 8.65
CA ALA A 49 24.19 2.70 9.55
C ALA A 49 25.46 3.31 8.92
N GLY A 50 25.54 3.35 7.59
CA GLY A 50 26.60 4.02 6.85
C GLY A 50 26.48 3.85 5.33
N TRP A 51 27.34 4.55 4.60
CA TRP A 51 27.33 4.58 3.13
C TRP A 51 27.38 3.20 2.46
N PRO A 52 28.21 2.22 2.90
CA PRO A 52 28.22 0.89 2.30
C PRO A 52 26.90 0.13 2.45
N ALA A 53 26.18 0.32 3.56
CA ALA A 53 24.87 -0.30 3.78
C ALA A 53 23.82 0.29 2.82
N MET A 54 23.81 1.62 2.66
CA MET A 54 22.94 2.30 1.71
C MET A 54 23.22 1.87 0.26
N VAL A 55 24.49 1.80 -0.15
CA VAL A 55 24.86 1.33 -1.50
C VAL A 55 24.43 -0.11 -1.72
N ARG A 56 24.55 -0.99 -0.71
CA ARG A 56 24.08 -2.38 -0.81
C ARG A 56 22.56 -2.43 -1.01
N TYR A 57 21.81 -1.65 -0.23
CA TYR A 57 20.36 -1.53 -0.39
C TYR A 57 19.99 -1.09 -1.80
N LEU A 58 20.58 0.00 -2.32
CA LEU A 58 20.26 0.53 -3.66
C LEU A 58 20.53 -0.49 -4.77
N LYS A 59 21.56 -1.34 -4.62
CA LYS A 59 21.82 -2.42 -5.57
C LYS A 59 20.75 -3.51 -5.52
N VAL A 60 20.27 -3.87 -4.33
CA VAL A 60 19.19 -4.85 -4.17
C VAL A 60 17.88 -4.26 -4.70
N ALA A 61 17.59 -3.00 -4.37
CA ALA A 61 16.39 -2.28 -4.78
C ALA A 61 16.31 -2.11 -6.30
N ALA A 62 17.43 -1.89 -7.01
CA ALA A 62 17.43 -1.73 -8.46
C ALA A 62 16.80 -2.92 -9.22
N GLY A 63 16.90 -4.15 -8.68
CA GLY A 63 16.28 -5.34 -9.27
C GLY A 63 14.86 -5.63 -8.79
N LEU A 64 14.31 -4.78 -7.92
CA LEU A 64 12.99 -4.94 -7.30
C LEU A 64 12.10 -3.71 -7.46
N SER A 65 12.67 -2.59 -7.87
CA SER A 65 11.98 -1.32 -7.99
C SER A 65 10.97 -1.38 -9.13
N VAL A 66 9.71 -1.10 -8.82
CA VAL A 66 8.64 -0.95 -9.80
C VAL A 66 7.89 0.33 -9.46
N ASP A 67 7.58 1.11 -10.50
CA ASP A 67 6.73 2.30 -10.43
C ASP A 67 5.56 2.07 -11.38
N PRO A 68 4.47 1.41 -10.92
CA PRO A 68 3.28 1.20 -11.76
C PRO A 68 2.72 2.53 -12.29
N GLY A 69 2.91 3.59 -11.48
CA GLY A 69 2.69 5.00 -11.76
C GLY A 69 3.24 5.51 -13.09
N ALA A 70 4.41 5.00 -13.47
CA ALA A 70 5.19 5.50 -14.60
C ALA A 70 4.93 4.76 -15.92
N VAL A 71 4.02 3.78 -15.93
CA VAL A 71 3.68 3.03 -17.16
C VAL A 71 2.71 3.83 -18.02
N GLU A 72 3.14 4.14 -19.25
CA GLU A 72 2.34 4.79 -20.28
C GLU A 72 1.34 3.80 -20.91
N GLU A 73 0.04 3.99 -20.66
CA GLU A 73 -1.00 3.04 -21.04
C GLU A 73 -1.40 3.13 -22.52
N ASP A 74 -1.32 4.31 -23.14
CA ASP A 74 -1.75 4.59 -24.52
C ASP A 74 -1.02 3.75 -25.60
N GLY A 75 0.14 3.17 -25.25
CA GLY A 75 0.95 2.34 -26.14
C GLY A 75 0.91 0.84 -25.84
N LEU A 76 0.19 0.40 -24.81
CA LEU A 76 0.19 -1.00 -24.41
C LEU A 76 -0.57 -1.88 -25.39
N ALA A 77 -0.04 -3.08 -25.62
CA ALA A 77 -0.80 -4.12 -26.30
C ALA A 77 -2.06 -4.46 -25.49
N PRO A 78 -3.17 -4.88 -26.12
CA PRO A 78 -4.41 -5.17 -25.42
C PRO A 78 -4.33 -6.03 -24.14
N PRO A 79 -3.56 -7.15 -24.09
CA PRO A 79 -3.49 -7.96 -22.88
C PRO A 79 -2.66 -7.29 -21.75
N ASP A 80 -1.68 -6.45 -22.10
CA ASP A 80 -0.93 -5.64 -21.14
C ASP A 80 -1.79 -4.47 -20.61
N LEU A 81 -2.55 -3.81 -21.48
CA LEU A 81 -3.51 -2.78 -21.09
C LEU A 81 -4.56 -3.35 -20.13
N PHE A 82 -5.07 -4.56 -20.41
CA PHE A 82 -5.95 -5.27 -19.49
C PHE A 82 -5.30 -5.46 -18.11
N CYS A 83 -4.06 -5.96 -18.06
CA CYS A 83 -3.34 -6.15 -16.80
C CYS A 83 -3.16 -4.84 -16.02
N ALA A 84 -2.83 -3.74 -16.72
CA ALA A 84 -2.61 -2.43 -16.15
C ALA A 84 -3.91 -1.82 -15.56
N LEU A 85 -5.02 -1.93 -16.30
CA LEU A 85 -6.32 -1.43 -15.86
C LEU A 85 -6.92 -2.28 -14.71
N ALA A 86 -6.68 -3.59 -14.73
CA ALA A 86 -7.23 -4.51 -13.74
C ALA A 86 -6.58 -4.36 -12.36
N SER A 87 -5.30 -3.99 -12.32
CA SER A 87 -4.46 -4.07 -11.11
C SER A 87 -4.39 -2.76 -10.35
N LEU A 88 -4.40 -2.83 -9.01
CA LEU A 88 -4.07 -1.67 -8.18
C LEU A 88 -2.62 -1.22 -8.41
N ARG A 89 -2.41 0.10 -8.51
CA ARG A 89 -1.10 0.73 -8.76
C ARG A 89 -0.53 1.43 -7.52
N TYR A 90 -1.38 1.65 -6.51
CA TYR A 90 -1.09 2.40 -5.30
C TYR A 90 -0.65 3.85 -5.61
N ASP A 91 -1.30 4.46 -6.59
CA ASP A 91 -1.12 5.86 -6.98
C ASP A 91 -2.49 6.56 -7.09
N ALA A 92 -2.48 7.87 -7.40
CA ALA A 92 -3.67 8.71 -7.47
C ALA A 92 -4.72 8.25 -8.51
N ASP A 93 -4.33 7.39 -9.46
CA ASP A 93 -5.20 6.99 -10.57
C ASP A 93 -6.05 5.78 -10.22
N ASP A 94 -5.71 5.02 -9.16
CA ASP A 94 -6.54 3.94 -8.64
C ASP A 94 -7.98 4.42 -8.37
N ALA A 95 -8.93 3.83 -9.10
CA ALA A 95 -10.33 4.23 -9.06
C ALA A 95 -11.26 3.20 -9.74
N PRO A 96 -12.54 3.08 -9.30
CA PRO A 96 -13.53 2.17 -9.89
C PRO A 96 -13.58 2.12 -11.42
N PRO A 97 -13.52 3.25 -12.15
CA PRO A 97 -13.54 3.22 -13.61
C PRO A 97 -12.42 2.39 -14.26
N ARG A 98 -11.24 2.28 -13.63
CA ARG A 98 -10.11 1.52 -14.20
C ARG A 98 -10.42 0.03 -14.32
N TRP A 99 -10.81 -0.61 -13.22
CA TRP A 99 -11.10 -2.04 -13.24
C TRP A 99 -12.47 -2.37 -13.87
N HIS A 100 -13.41 -1.42 -13.94
CA HIS A 100 -14.57 -1.56 -14.83
C HIS A 100 -14.14 -1.60 -16.29
N ALA A 101 -13.25 -0.70 -16.73
CA ALA A 101 -12.73 -0.72 -18.10
C ALA A 101 -11.94 -2.01 -18.41
N ALA A 102 -11.21 -2.55 -17.43
CA ALA A 102 -10.55 -3.86 -17.57
C ALA A 102 -11.57 -5.00 -17.75
N ALA A 103 -12.64 -5.02 -16.94
CA ALA A 103 -13.71 -6.01 -17.05
C ALA A 103 -14.43 -5.92 -18.40
N ASP A 104 -14.75 -4.70 -18.86
CA ASP A 104 -15.36 -4.46 -20.19
C ASP A 104 -14.44 -4.92 -21.32
N LEU A 105 -13.13 -4.63 -21.20
CA LEU A 105 -12.12 -5.06 -22.16
C LEU A 105 -12.04 -6.59 -22.26
N LEU A 106 -12.02 -7.29 -21.12
CA LEU A 106 -12.00 -8.75 -21.08
C LEU A 106 -13.31 -9.35 -21.62
N ALA A 107 -14.46 -8.76 -21.29
CA ALA A 107 -15.75 -9.21 -21.80
C ALA A 107 -15.86 -9.05 -23.33
N ALA A 108 -15.31 -7.97 -23.87
CA ALA A 108 -15.27 -7.73 -25.31
C ALA A 108 -14.24 -8.63 -26.04
N ARG A 109 -13.15 -9.01 -25.36
CA ARG A 109 -12.04 -9.78 -25.91
C ARG A 109 -11.60 -10.90 -24.94
N PRO A 110 -12.39 -11.97 -24.79
CA PRO A 110 -12.07 -13.05 -23.87
C PRO A 110 -10.79 -13.82 -24.26
N GLU A 111 -10.34 -13.70 -25.50
CA GLU A 111 -9.11 -14.33 -25.99
C GLU A 111 -7.82 -13.76 -25.37
N LEU A 112 -7.86 -12.57 -24.75
CA LEU A 112 -6.69 -11.90 -24.16
C LEU A 112 -5.96 -12.78 -23.14
N VAL A 113 -6.70 -13.63 -22.40
CA VAL A 113 -6.12 -14.57 -21.42
C VAL A 113 -5.19 -15.60 -22.08
N ARG A 114 -5.32 -15.83 -23.39
CA ARG A 114 -4.49 -16.78 -24.15
C ARG A 114 -3.21 -16.16 -24.68
N ASP A 115 -3.06 -14.83 -24.65
CA ASP A 115 -1.87 -14.16 -25.17
C ASP A 115 -0.65 -14.39 -24.27
N HIS A 116 -0.83 -14.24 -22.94
CA HIS A 116 0.22 -14.54 -21.97
C HIS A 116 -0.32 -14.85 -20.57
N ILE A 117 0.53 -15.51 -19.77
CA ILE A 117 0.18 -15.97 -18.41
C ILE A 117 -0.26 -14.83 -17.47
N TRP A 118 0.27 -13.61 -17.63
CA TRP A 118 -0.07 -12.49 -16.76
C TRP A 118 -1.53 -12.02 -16.94
N ALA A 119 -2.05 -12.02 -18.17
CA ALA A 119 -3.46 -11.71 -18.45
C ALA A 119 -4.36 -12.83 -17.94
N ALA A 120 -3.97 -14.10 -18.13
CA ALA A 120 -4.66 -15.23 -17.53
C ALA A 120 -4.76 -15.13 -16.00
N ALA A 121 -3.68 -14.68 -15.34
CA ALA A 121 -3.66 -14.51 -13.90
C ALA A 121 -4.50 -13.32 -13.41
N ALA A 122 -4.39 -12.16 -14.08
CA ALA A 122 -5.20 -10.97 -13.77
C ALA A 122 -6.70 -11.21 -13.98
N ALA A 123 -7.08 -12.03 -14.98
CA ALA A 123 -8.45 -12.47 -15.21
C ALA A 123 -8.90 -13.60 -14.28
N ALA A 124 -7.98 -14.16 -13.47
CA ALA A 124 -8.22 -15.36 -12.68
C ALA A 124 -8.88 -16.50 -13.48
N ASP A 125 -8.29 -16.85 -14.63
CA ASP A 125 -8.75 -17.92 -15.53
C ASP A 125 -7.91 -19.21 -15.31
N PRO A 126 -8.47 -20.24 -14.64
CA PRO A 126 -7.77 -21.49 -14.36
C PRO A 126 -7.29 -22.25 -15.60
N ASP A 127 -8.07 -22.22 -16.69
CA ASP A 127 -7.79 -23.01 -17.89
C ASP A 127 -6.69 -22.37 -18.73
N ALA A 128 -6.73 -21.05 -18.87
CA ALA A 128 -5.66 -20.28 -19.50
C ALA A 128 -4.35 -20.40 -18.70
N LEU A 129 -4.41 -20.36 -17.36
CA LEU A 129 -3.24 -20.58 -16.51
C LEU A 129 -2.61 -21.96 -16.72
N ARG A 130 -3.42 -23.04 -16.68
CA ARG A 130 -2.92 -24.39 -16.98
C ARG A 130 -2.31 -24.47 -18.38
N TYR A 131 -2.87 -23.76 -19.35
CA TYR A 131 -2.35 -23.72 -20.71
C TYR A 131 -0.93 -23.13 -20.75
N HIS A 132 -0.73 -21.96 -20.14
CA HIS A 132 0.55 -21.25 -20.17
C HIS A 132 1.63 -21.93 -19.31
N LEU A 133 1.25 -22.53 -18.18
CA LEU A 133 2.19 -23.20 -17.28
C LEU A 133 2.88 -24.44 -17.88
N ARG A 134 2.42 -24.92 -19.04
CA ARG A 134 3.15 -25.97 -19.79
C ARG A 134 4.49 -25.49 -20.35
N THR A 135 4.65 -24.19 -20.56
CA THR A 135 5.83 -23.60 -21.21
C THR A 135 6.44 -22.44 -20.43
N THR A 136 5.69 -21.85 -19.51
CA THR A 136 6.08 -20.64 -18.78
C THR A 136 6.17 -20.93 -17.28
N GLN A 137 7.26 -20.50 -16.64
CA GLN A 137 7.44 -20.67 -15.20
C GLN A 137 6.43 -19.80 -14.42
N PRO A 138 5.90 -20.27 -13.28
CA PRO A 138 4.93 -19.50 -12.48
C PRO A 138 5.55 -18.26 -11.80
N THR A 139 6.89 -18.17 -11.75
CA THR A 139 7.64 -17.03 -11.22
C THR A 139 8.15 -16.09 -12.31
N ALA A 140 7.80 -16.34 -13.58
CA ALA A 140 8.24 -15.52 -14.71
C ALA A 140 7.75 -14.07 -14.56
N LYS A 141 8.68 -13.13 -14.69
CA LYS A 141 8.39 -11.68 -14.63
C LYS A 141 8.02 -11.16 -16.01
N GLY A 142 6.96 -10.36 -16.09
CA GLY A 142 6.53 -9.69 -17.32
C GLY A 142 5.23 -8.91 -17.13
N GLY A 143 4.44 -8.77 -18.19
CA GLY A 143 3.34 -7.81 -18.22
C GLY A 143 3.82 -6.35 -18.13
N PRO A 144 2.90 -5.38 -17.98
CA PRO A 144 3.25 -3.96 -17.94
C PRO A 144 4.15 -3.56 -16.76
N TYR A 145 4.17 -4.34 -15.67
CA TYR A 145 4.84 -4.00 -14.41
C TYR A 145 6.03 -4.93 -14.10
N GLY A 146 6.34 -5.89 -14.98
CA GLY A 146 7.39 -6.87 -14.72
C GLY A 146 7.08 -7.75 -13.50
N TRP A 147 5.80 -8.01 -13.22
CA TRP A 147 5.35 -8.80 -12.09
C TRP A 147 5.23 -10.29 -12.43
N SER A 148 5.13 -11.14 -11.40
CA SER A 148 4.77 -12.54 -11.60
C SER A 148 3.26 -12.69 -11.85
N PRO A 149 2.82 -13.83 -12.41
CA PRO A 149 1.40 -14.18 -12.48
C PRO A 149 0.66 -14.02 -11.15
N LEU A 150 1.25 -14.49 -10.03
CA LEU A 150 0.58 -14.45 -8.73
C LEU A 150 0.38 -13.01 -8.22
N MET A 151 1.31 -12.11 -8.52
CA MET A 151 1.15 -10.68 -8.25
C MET A 151 0.00 -10.06 -9.05
N TYR A 152 -0.12 -10.37 -10.35
CA TYR A 152 -1.26 -9.88 -11.15
C TYR A 152 -2.61 -10.42 -10.66
N LEU A 153 -2.66 -11.68 -10.22
CA LEU A 153 -3.86 -12.24 -9.61
C LEU A 153 -4.23 -11.47 -8.32
N ALA A 154 -3.27 -11.25 -7.42
CA ALA A 154 -3.52 -10.59 -6.15
C ALA A 154 -3.94 -9.12 -6.28
N TYR A 155 -3.37 -8.40 -7.24
CA TYR A 155 -3.62 -6.97 -7.43
C TYR A 155 -4.83 -6.68 -8.32
N SER A 156 -5.32 -7.66 -9.07
CA SER A 156 -6.50 -7.50 -9.92
C SER A 156 -7.77 -7.21 -9.12
N ARG A 157 -8.64 -6.36 -9.67
CA ARG A 157 -10.00 -6.10 -9.19
C ARG A 157 -11.07 -6.55 -10.19
N VAL A 158 -10.66 -7.31 -11.21
CA VAL A 158 -11.58 -7.96 -12.15
C VAL A 158 -12.07 -9.28 -11.52
N PRO A 159 -13.38 -9.56 -11.51
CA PRO A 159 -13.93 -10.82 -11.00
C PRO A 159 -13.45 -12.04 -11.81
N GLY A 160 -13.24 -13.16 -11.12
CA GLY A 160 -12.88 -14.45 -11.72
C GLY A 160 -12.74 -15.54 -10.67
N ASP A 161 -12.30 -16.75 -11.05
CA ASP A 161 -12.10 -17.88 -10.13
C ASP A 161 -10.71 -17.78 -9.46
N SER A 162 -10.57 -16.75 -8.61
CA SER A 162 -9.27 -16.37 -8.04
C SER A 162 -8.67 -17.45 -7.16
N VAL A 163 -9.48 -18.18 -6.39
CA VAL A 163 -8.99 -19.23 -5.48
C VAL A 163 -8.43 -20.41 -6.27
N SER A 164 -9.15 -20.90 -7.30
CA SER A 164 -8.65 -21.98 -8.16
C SER A 164 -7.41 -21.54 -8.95
N ALA A 165 -7.41 -20.32 -9.47
CA ALA A 165 -6.27 -19.75 -10.18
C ALA A 165 -5.02 -19.63 -9.28
N ALA A 166 -5.19 -19.17 -8.04
CA ALA A 166 -4.10 -19.10 -7.06
C ALA A 166 -3.58 -20.49 -6.69
N LEU A 167 -4.46 -21.47 -6.46
CA LEU A 167 -4.06 -22.86 -6.22
C LEU A 167 -3.20 -23.41 -7.35
N ILE A 168 -3.61 -23.21 -8.61
CA ILE A 168 -2.85 -23.66 -9.78
C ILE A 168 -1.45 -23.02 -9.83
N LEU A 169 -1.35 -21.72 -9.60
CA LEU A 169 -0.06 -21.01 -9.58
C LEU A 169 0.83 -21.50 -8.44
N LEU A 170 0.28 -21.66 -7.23
CA LEU A 170 1.01 -22.10 -6.05
C LEU A 170 1.43 -23.57 -6.15
N ASP A 171 0.62 -24.44 -6.76
CA ASP A 171 0.98 -25.84 -7.02
C ASP A 171 2.03 -25.98 -8.11
N ALA A 172 2.06 -25.04 -9.06
CA ALA A 172 3.13 -24.96 -10.05
C ALA A 172 4.45 -24.41 -9.46
N GLY A 173 4.43 -23.81 -8.26
CA GLY A 173 5.60 -23.26 -7.58
C GLY A 173 5.75 -21.74 -7.65
N ALA A 174 4.64 -21.00 -7.78
CA ALA A 174 4.65 -19.55 -7.54
C ALA A 174 5.11 -19.25 -6.10
N ASP A 175 5.86 -18.15 -5.93
CA ASP A 175 6.35 -17.71 -4.63
C ASP A 175 5.26 -16.89 -3.91
N PRO A 176 4.70 -17.37 -2.78
CA PRO A 176 3.68 -16.65 -2.04
C PRO A 176 4.20 -15.38 -1.33
N ASP A 177 5.52 -15.23 -1.20
CA ASP A 177 6.20 -14.04 -0.65
C ASP A 177 6.73 -13.10 -1.75
N ASP A 178 6.37 -13.32 -3.02
CA ASP A 178 6.77 -12.45 -4.13
C ASP A 178 6.29 -11.00 -3.91
N GLY A 179 6.98 -10.06 -4.55
CA GLY A 179 6.71 -8.64 -4.36
C GLY A 179 7.71 -7.73 -5.05
N TYR A 180 7.52 -6.43 -4.84
CA TYR A 180 8.33 -5.38 -5.41
C TYR A 180 8.55 -4.24 -4.40
N LEU A 181 9.47 -3.33 -4.72
CA LEU A 181 9.65 -2.08 -3.98
C LEU A 181 9.00 -0.94 -4.75
N TRP A 182 7.92 -0.39 -4.22
CA TRP A 182 7.24 0.74 -4.85
C TRP A 182 8.18 1.94 -4.89
N ARG A 183 8.52 2.39 -6.11
CA ARG A 183 9.50 3.45 -6.37
C ARG A 183 10.84 3.25 -5.67
N GLY A 184 11.24 1.99 -5.45
CA GLY A 184 12.50 1.63 -4.80
C GLY A 184 12.57 1.99 -3.31
N MET A 185 11.43 2.23 -2.65
CA MET A 185 11.34 2.42 -1.21
C MET A 185 11.45 1.11 -0.43
N ALA A 186 11.80 1.20 0.85
CA ALA A 186 12.23 0.04 1.63
C ALA A 186 11.09 -0.86 2.14
N THR A 187 9.84 -0.44 2.02
CA THR A 187 8.69 -1.27 2.38
C THR A 187 8.20 -2.04 1.15
N PRO A 188 8.28 -3.38 1.17
CA PRO A 188 7.87 -4.20 0.04
C PRO A 188 6.34 -4.26 -0.09
N PHE A 189 5.89 -4.24 -1.33
CA PHE A 189 4.53 -4.54 -1.74
C PHE A 189 4.49 -5.99 -2.21
N THR A 190 3.88 -6.87 -1.41
CA THR A 190 3.88 -8.32 -1.64
C THR A 190 2.56 -8.82 -2.21
N VAL A 191 2.49 -10.11 -2.54
CA VAL A 191 1.23 -10.78 -2.88
C VAL A 191 0.15 -10.53 -1.82
N LEU A 192 0.48 -10.64 -0.52
CA LEU A 192 -0.49 -10.37 0.56
C LEU A 192 -0.96 -8.91 0.55
N THR A 193 -0.06 -7.96 0.30
CA THR A 193 -0.43 -6.55 0.16
C THR A 193 -1.51 -6.36 -0.90
N GLY A 194 -1.34 -6.96 -2.08
CA GLY A 194 -2.34 -6.90 -3.16
C GLY A 194 -3.69 -7.51 -2.77
N VAL A 195 -3.68 -8.65 -2.07
CA VAL A 195 -4.89 -9.33 -1.62
C VAL A 195 -5.65 -8.51 -0.58
N PHE A 196 -4.96 -8.03 0.45
CA PHE A 196 -5.58 -7.23 1.51
C PHE A 196 -6.03 -5.86 1.02
N GLY A 197 -5.37 -5.29 0.00
CA GLY A 197 -5.75 -4.01 -0.59
C GLY A 197 -5.73 -2.87 0.44
N GLU A 198 -6.58 -1.87 0.18
CA GLU A 198 -6.67 -0.60 0.90
C GLU A 198 -5.34 0.14 0.96
N GLY A 199 -5.29 1.23 1.70
CA GLY A 199 -4.20 2.18 1.69
C GLY A 199 -4.75 3.57 1.97
N GLU A 200 -3.95 4.58 1.65
CA GLU A 200 -4.31 5.98 1.91
C GLU A 200 -5.54 6.43 1.12
N GLN A 201 -5.88 5.77 0.01
CA GLN A 201 -7.07 6.07 -0.79
C GLN A 201 -8.33 5.29 -0.39
N GLY A 202 -8.24 4.52 0.69
CA GLY A 202 -9.40 3.92 1.32
C GLY A 202 -10.08 2.81 0.51
N THR A 203 -11.24 2.40 0.99
CA THR A 203 -11.91 1.13 0.61
C THR A 203 -12.50 1.13 -0.79
N ARG A 204 -12.69 2.29 -1.43
CA ARG A 204 -13.34 2.41 -2.75
C ARG A 204 -12.36 2.59 -3.89
N ARG A 205 -11.29 3.37 -3.67
CA ARG A 205 -10.23 3.58 -4.66
C ARG A 205 -9.16 2.51 -4.60
N GLN A 206 -8.90 1.93 -3.42
CA GLN A 206 -7.99 0.80 -3.27
C GLN A 206 -8.73 -0.34 -2.58
N PRO A 207 -9.81 -0.91 -3.17
CA PRO A 207 -10.57 -1.95 -2.50
C PRO A 207 -9.70 -3.18 -2.19
N ARG A 208 -10.13 -3.96 -1.19
CA ARG A 208 -9.59 -5.32 -0.98
C ARG A 208 -9.83 -6.16 -2.24
N HIS A 209 -9.05 -7.22 -2.41
CA HIS A 209 -9.36 -8.20 -3.45
C HIS A 209 -10.78 -8.81 -3.20
N PRO A 210 -11.59 -9.09 -4.24
CA PRO A 210 -12.95 -9.62 -4.06
C PRO A 210 -13.05 -10.90 -3.21
N HIS A 211 -12.02 -11.75 -3.27
CA HIS A 211 -11.83 -12.98 -2.50
C HIS A 211 -10.71 -12.83 -1.44
N ALA A 212 -10.62 -11.68 -0.77
CA ALA A 212 -9.47 -11.36 0.08
C ALA A 212 -9.25 -12.36 1.22
N GLU A 213 -10.31 -12.79 1.91
CA GLU A 213 -10.19 -13.70 3.05
C GLU A 213 -9.71 -15.08 2.60
N GLU A 214 -10.30 -15.64 1.55
CA GLU A 214 -9.96 -16.95 1.01
C GLU A 214 -8.55 -16.98 0.43
N LEU A 215 -8.17 -15.95 -0.33
CA LEU A 215 -6.82 -15.86 -0.91
C LEU A 215 -5.76 -15.65 0.16
N ALA A 216 -5.97 -14.76 1.12
CA ALA A 216 -5.00 -14.53 2.19
C ALA A 216 -4.81 -15.80 3.02
N THR A 217 -5.90 -16.49 3.36
CA THR A 217 -5.86 -17.77 4.07
C THR A 217 -5.06 -18.81 3.27
N LEU A 218 -5.36 -18.95 1.97
CA LEU A 218 -4.63 -19.88 1.10
C LEU A 218 -3.13 -19.54 1.03
N LEU A 219 -2.77 -18.27 0.81
CA LEU A 219 -1.39 -17.83 0.73
C LEU A 219 -0.62 -18.14 2.02
N LEU A 220 -1.19 -17.83 3.18
CA LEU A 220 -0.60 -18.12 4.49
C LEU A 220 -0.44 -19.63 4.72
N GLN A 221 -1.43 -20.44 4.34
CA GLN A 221 -1.33 -21.91 4.38
C GLN A 221 -0.26 -22.46 3.43
N ARG A 222 0.03 -21.73 2.34
CA ARG A 222 1.02 -22.08 1.33
C ARG A 222 2.38 -21.45 1.56
N GLY A 223 2.58 -20.80 2.71
CA GLY A 223 3.87 -20.33 3.18
C GLY A 223 4.15 -18.85 3.00
N ALA A 224 3.15 -18.04 2.62
CA ALA A 224 3.27 -16.58 2.73
C ALA A 224 3.58 -16.20 4.17
N HIS A 225 4.51 -15.29 4.35
CA HIS A 225 4.92 -14.83 5.66
C HIS A 225 3.87 -13.88 6.24
N PRO A 226 3.41 -14.09 7.49
CA PRO A 226 2.34 -13.27 8.07
C PRO A 226 2.76 -11.83 8.36
N ALA A 227 4.07 -11.56 8.45
CA ALA A 227 4.61 -10.23 8.72
C ALA A 227 4.75 -9.37 7.45
N ASP A 228 3.61 -9.00 6.87
CA ASP A 228 3.55 -8.08 5.74
C ASP A 228 3.40 -6.63 6.21
N GLN A 229 4.49 -5.85 6.17
CA GLN A 229 4.52 -4.49 6.72
C GLN A 229 3.58 -3.54 5.96
N GLN A 230 3.50 -3.68 4.64
CA GLN A 230 2.64 -2.81 3.83
C GLN A 230 1.16 -3.11 4.05
N THR A 231 0.75 -4.38 4.21
CA THR A 231 -0.60 -4.76 4.62
C THR A 231 -0.98 -4.11 5.93
N LEU A 232 -0.12 -4.22 6.94
CA LEU A 232 -0.39 -3.67 8.27
C LEU A 232 -0.53 -2.14 8.21
N TYR A 233 0.30 -1.46 7.40
CA TYR A 233 0.15 -0.04 7.15
C TYR A 233 -1.17 0.28 6.43
N ASN A 234 -1.43 -0.35 5.28
CA ASN A 234 -2.59 -0.07 4.43
C ASN A 234 -3.92 -0.24 5.17
N ARG A 235 -3.98 -1.16 6.13
CA ARG A 235 -5.20 -1.56 6.82
C ARG A 235 -5.35 -0.93 8.21
N MET A 236 -4.42 -0.07 8.64
CA MET A 236 -4.52 0.61 9.93
C MET A 236 -5.52 1.78 9.93
N PHE A 237 -5.80 2.38 8.77
CA PHE A 237 -6.60 3.62 8.69
C PHE A 237 -8.06 3.45 9.14
N GLY A 238 -8.66 2.28 8.93
CA GLY A 238 -10.02 1.96 9.38
C GLY A 238 -10.03 1.09 10.65
N ALA A 239 -11.19 0.94 11.29
CA ALA A 239 -11.37 0.12 12.50
C ALA A 239 -11.44 -1.41 12.23
N ASP A 240 -11.45 -1.83 10.96
CA ASP A 240 -11.54 -3.24 10.59
C ASP A 240 -10.22 -3.98 10.85
N ASP A 241 -10.26 -4.93 11.79
CA ASP A 241 -9.13 -5.78 12.19
C ASP A 241 -9.15 -7.19 11.62
N SER A 242 -9.94 -7.45 10.57
CA SER A 242 -10.03 -8.81 9.97
C SER A 242 -8.65 -9.32 9.52
N HIS A 243 -7.86 -8.46 8.88
CA HIS A 243 -6.50 -8.75 8.44
C HIS A 243 -5.57 -9.10 9.63
N LEU A 244 -5.58 -8.31 10.71
CA LEU A 244 -4.77 -8.58 11.91
C LEU A 244 -5.14 -9.93 12.53
N ARG A 245 -6.45 -10.20 12.70
CA ARG A 245 -6.91 -11.49 13.27
C ARG A 245 -6.42 -12.67 12.44
N LEU A 246 -6.52 -12.59 11.12
CA LEU A 246 -6.03 -13.64 10.22
C LEU A 246 -4.50 -13.81 10.32
N LEU A 247 -3.74 -12.71 10.25
CA LEU A 247 -2.29 -12.77 10.34
C LEU A 247 -1.81 -13.30 11.71
N PHE A 248 -2.48 -12.92 12.81
CA PHE A 248 -2.20 -13.48 14.14
C PHE A 248 -2.52 -14.98 14.23
N ALA A 249 -3.63 -15.44 13.64
CA ALA A 249 -3.94 -16.86 13.56
C ALA A 249 -2.85 -17.66 12.81
N HIS A 250 -2.09 -17.00 11.94
CA HIS A 250 -0.95 -17.56 11.22
C HIS A 250 0.43 -17.18 11.80
N GLY A 251 0.47 -16.74 13.07
CA GLY A 251 1.72 -16.59 13.82
C GLY A 251 2.43 -15.24 13.66
N LEU A 252 1.73 -14.17 13.29
CA LEU A 252 2.31 -12.83 13.15
C LEU A 252 3.10 -12.35 14.40
N ALA A 253 2.60 -12.64 15.61
CA ALA A 253 3.19 -12.16 16.86
C ALA A 253 4.64 -12.67 17.06
N ASP A 254 4.84 -13.96 16.83
CA ASP A 254 6.11 -14.67 17.07
C ASP A 254 6.87 -14.99 15.77
N ALA A 255 6.46 -14.37 14.66
CA ALA A 255 7.04 -14.62 13.36
C ALA A 255 8.55 -14.33 13.36
N ALA A 256 9.32 -15.29 12.86
CA ALA A 256 10.73 -15.09 12.53
C ALA A 256 10.91 -13.95 11.50
N PRO A 257 12.14 -13.48 11.24
CA PRO A 257 12.36 -12.52 10.17
C PRO A 257 11.80 -13.04 8.84
N SER A 258 11.06 -12.20 8.10
CA SER A 258 10.53 -12.52 6.78
C SER A 258 11.65 -12.65 5.73
N PRO A 259 11.37 -13.23 4.55
CA PRO A 259 12.32 -13.19 3.43
C PRO A 259 12.75 -11.76 3.07
N TRP A 260 11.83 -10.80 3.18
CA TRP A 260 12.09 -9.39 2.92
C TRP A 260 12.96 -8.76 4.01
N GLU A 261 12.70 -9.03 5.29
CA GLU A 261 13.55 -8.56 6.40
C GLU A 261 14.98 -9.09 6.25
N ARG A 262 15.16 -10.35 5.83
CA ARG A 262 16.48 -10.92 5.52
C ARG A 262 17.14 -10.25 4.31
N ARG A 263 16.36 -9.92 3.28
CA ARG A 263 16.85 -9.38 2.00
C ARG A 263 17.24 -7.91 2.09
N LEU A 264 16.42 -7.09 2.74
CA LEU A 264 16.58 -5.64 2.81
C LEU A 264 17.28 -5.20 4.10
N GLY A 265 17.22 -6.02 5.15
CA GLY A 265 17.92 -5.79 6.41
C GLY A 265 17.54 -4.44 7.03
N PRO A 266 18.54 -3.64 7.49
CA PRO A 266 18.29 -2.39 8.21
C PRO A 266 17.57 -1.28 7.43
N ALA A 267 17.33 -1.45 6.14
CA ALA A 267 16.52 -0.50 5.36
C ALA A 267 15.04 -0.59 5.75
N MET A 268 14.57 -1.80 6.07
CA MET A 268 13.22 -2.04 6.52
C MET A 268 13.02 -1.55 7.94
N GLU A 269 11.77 -1.22 8.23
CA GLU A 269 11.33 -0.97 9.59
C GLU A 269 11.54 -2.21 10.49
N THR A 270 11.93 -1.99 11.74
CA THR A 270 12.01 -3.10 12.72
C THR A 270 10.62 -3.50 13.22
N ARG A 271 10.47 -4.74 13.66
CA ARG A 271 9.19 -5.22 14.23
C ARG A 271 8.64 -4.35 15.36
N GLU A 272 9.53 -3.85 16.22
CA GLU A 272 9.19 -2.90 17.29
C GLU A 272 8.63 -1.57 16.75
N GLN A 273 9.25 -1.02 15.71
CA GLN A 273 8.79 0.23 15.08
C GLN A 273 7.43 0.03 14.40
N MET A 274 7.25 -1.10 13.72
CA MET A 274 5.99 -1.50 13.10
C MET A 274 4.87 -1.60 14.15
N TRP A 275 5.13 -2.26 15.28
CA TRP A 275 4.16 -2.34 16.37
C TRP A 275 3.85 -1.01 17.00
N ARG A 276 4.87 -0.19 17.25
CA ARG A 276 4.66 1.16 17.76
C ARG A 276 3.77 1.97 16.83
N ARG A 277 3.94 1.90 15.50
CA ARG A 277 3.03 2.55 14.55
C ARG A 277 1.58 2.07 14.71
N GLN A 278 1.36 0.75 14.78
CA GLN A 278 0.02 0.19 14.94
C GLN A 278 -0.64 0.65 16.25
N VAL A 279 0.13 0.67 17.34
CA VAL A 279 -0.33 1.10 18.67
C VAL A 279 -0.63 2.60 18.69
N ASP A 280 0.30 3.43 18.21
CA ASP A 280 0.15 4.88 18.17
C ASP A 280 -1.07 5.26 17.33
N TRP A 281 -1.20 4.69 16.13
CA TRP A 281 -2.35 4.94 15.25
C TRP A 281 -3.66 4.51 15.91
N ALA A 282 -3.71 3.30 16.48
CA ALA A 282 -4.92 2.80 17.15
C ALA A 282 -5.32 3.68 18.35
N ALA A 283 -4.33 4.17 19.11
CA ALA A 283 -4.58 5.06 20.25
C ALA A 283 -5.10 6.42 19.79
N GLU A 284 -4.44 7.06 18.81
CA GLU A 284 -4.82 8.36 18.26
C GLU A 284 -6.23 8.36 17.66
N HIS A 285 -6.65 7.24 17.08
CA HIS A 285 -7.94 7.10 16.38
C HIS A 285 -9.02 6.39 17.20
N GLY A 286 -8.75 6.08 18.49
CA GLY A 286 -9.74 5.48 19.39
C GLY A 286 -10.11 4.03 19.07
N PHE A 287 -9.25 3.28 18.39
CA PHE A 287 -9.45 1.87 18.06
C PHE A 287 -9.12 0.96 19.26
N ALA A 288 -9.94 1.05 20.31
CA ALA A 288 -9.77 0.30 21.55
C ALA A 288 -9.74 -1.22 21.32
N ASP A 289 -10.56 -1.74 20.42
CA ASP A 289 -10.59 -3.17 20.06
C ASP A 289 -9.28 -3.62 19.42
N ARG A 290 -8.67 -2.78 18.56
CA ARG A 290 -7.34 -3.06 18.00
C ARG A 290 -6.28 -3.09 19.08
N LEU A 291 -6.27 -2.12 20.00
CA LEU A 291 -5.33 -2.12 21.13
C LEU A 291 -5.47 -3.38 21.98
N ALA A 292 -6.71 -3.80 22.28
CA ALA A 292 -6.98 -5.03 23.00
C ALA A 292 -6.49 -6.27 22.23
N LEU A 293 -6.71 -6.32 20.91
CA LEU A 293 -6.21 -7.39 20.04
C LEU A 293 -4.68 -7.46 20.05
N LEU A 294 -4.00 -6.33 19.87
CA LEU A 294 -2.54 -6.24 19.91
C LEU A 294 -1.99 -6.70 21.27
N GLY A 295 -2.56 -6.21 22.38
CA GLY A 295 -2.17 -6.60 23.74
C GLY A 295 -2.41 -8.08 24.04
N HIS A 296 -3.52 -8.65 23.55
CA HIS A 296 -3.81 -10.08 23.68
C HIS A 296 -2.72 -10.96 23.03
N HIS A 297 -2.14 -10.48 21.93
CA HIS A 297 -1.05 -11.14 21.22
C HIS A 297 0.35 -10.71 21.68
N GLY A 298 0.48 -10.08 22.86
CA GLY A 298 1.76 -9.79 23.50
C GLY A 298 2.50 -8.56 22.93
N VAL A 299 1.83 -7.74 22.11
CA VAL A 299 2.38 -6.44 21.69
C VAL A 299 2.30 -5.47 22.87
N ASP A 300 3.39 -4.76 23.15
CA ASP A 300 3.42 -3.74 24.21
C ASP A 300 2.55 -2.54 23.85
N ILE A 301 1.44 -2.39 24.57
CA ILE A 301 0.50 -1.27 24.46
C ILE A 301 0.61 -0.30 25.65
N SER A 302 1.60 -0.46 26.53
CA SER A 302 1.71 0.32 27.77
C SER A 302 1.89 1.82 27.55
N THR A 303 2.42 2.21 26.39
CA THR A 303 2.58 3.62 25.98
C THR A 303 1.35 4.19 25.30
N ALA A 304 0.35 3.36 24.95
CA ALA A 304 -0.86 3.79 24.26
C ALA A 304 -1.67 4.73 25.15
N ARG A 305 -1.85 5.97 24.69
CA ARG A 305 -2.74 6.93 25.32
C ARG A 305 -3.95 7.11 24.44
N VAL A 306 -5.04 6.46 24.78
CA VAL A 306 -6.33 6.69 24.11
C VAL A 306 -6.85 8.04 24.63
N PRO A 307 -6.88 9.09 23.79
CA PRO A 307 -7.52 10.34 24.20
C PRO A 307 -9.00 10.05 24.48
N PRO A 308 -9.64 10.79 25.41
CA PRO A 308 -11.07 10.64 25.61
C PRO A 308 -11.78 10.82 24.27
N VAL A 309 -12.57 9.83 23.87
CA VAL A 309 -13.41 9.90 22.66
C VAL A 309 -14.40 11.03 22.88
N GLY A 310 -14.10 12.19 22.31
CA GLY A 310 -14.89 13.40 22.44
C GLY A 310 -15.30 13.88 21.06
N PHE A 311 -16.58 14.20 20.91
CA PHE A 311 -17.01 14.98 19.78
C PHE A 311 -16.35 16.37 19.87
N PRO A 312 -15.76 16.91 18.79
CA PRO A 312 -15.09 18.21 18.87
C PRO A 312 -16.08 19.27 19.34
N ALA A 313 -15.63 20.16 20.24
CA ALA A 313 -16.47 21.25 20.74
C ALA A 313 -16.89 22.22 19.61
N ASP A 314 -16.02 22.38 18.61
CA ASP A 314 -16.30 23.06 17.35
C ASP A 314 -16.20 22.05 16.19
N PRO A 315 -17.32 21.67 15.55
CA PRO A 315 -17.31 20.71 14.43
C PRO A 315 -16.69 21.29 13.14
N ASN A 316 -16.36 22.58 13.11
CA ASN A 316 -15.74 23.29 11.99
C ASN A 316 -14.24 23.56 12.18
N LEU A 317 -13.63 23.01 13.25
CA LEU A 317 -12.19 23.09 13.47
C LEU A 317 -11.44 22.57 12.24
N ARG A 318 -10.36 23.24 11.87
CA ARG A 318 -9.54 22.90 10.71
C ARG A 318 -8.18 22.35 11.15
N ASP A 319 -7.72 21.31 10.46
CA ASP A 319 -6.34 20.85 10.56
C ASP A 319 -5.38 21.76 9.77
N ASP A 320 -4.10 21.38 9.71
CA ASP A 320 -3.05 22.14 9.05
C ASP A 320 -3.26 22.23 7.52
N GLU A 321 -4.02 21.30 6.94
CA GLU A 321 -4.46 21.28 5.55
C GLU A 321 -5.79 22.02 5.33
N GLY A 322 -6.37 22.61 6.38
CA GLY A 322 -7.64 23.32 6.32
C GLY A 322 -8.88 22.43 6.25
N ALA A 323 -8.71 21.11 6.36
CA ALA A 323 -9.81 20.15 6.32
C ALA A 323 -10.51 20.09 7.68
N THR A 324 -11.83 19.89 7.65
CA THR A 324 -12.68 19.78 8.86
C THR A 324 -12.96 18.31 9.19
N PRO A 325 -13.43 17.98 10.40
CA PRO A 325 -13.93 16.64 10.72
C PRO A 325 -14.92 16.08 9.69
N LEU A 326 -15.73 16.96 9.06
CA LEU A 326 -16.69 16.56 8.04
C LEU A 326 -16.00 16.11 6.74
N HIS A 327 -14.85 16.70 6.36
CA HIS A 327 -14.04 16.23 5.23
C HIS A 327 -13.52 14.82 5.47
N HIS A 328 -12.95 14.57 6.65
CA HIS A 328 -12.43 13.26 7.04
C HIS A 328 -13.54 12.20 7.09
N ALA A 329 -14.70 12.54 7.66
CA ALA A 329 -15.86 11.65 7.68
C ALA A 329 -16.39 11.34 6.27
N ALA A 330 -16.39 12.34 5.39
CA ALA A 330 -16.79 12.21 3.98
C ALA A 330 -15.85 11.28 3.19
N TRP A 331 -14.54 11.42 3.36
CA TRP A 331 -13.54 10.54 2.75
C TRP A 331 -13.67 9.09 3.21
N ALA A 332 -13.88 8.90 4.51
CA ALA A 332 -14.07 7.57 5.10
C ALA A 332 -15.42 6.93 4.73
N GLY A 333 -16.38 7.72 4.22
CA GLY A 333 -17.75 7.27 3.99
C GLY A 333 -18.53 6.98 5.27
N ASN A 334 -18.15 7.59 6.40
CA ASN A 334 -18.76 7.33 7.71
C ASN A 334 -20.07 8.11 7.85
N LEU A 335 -21.17 7.53 7.34
CA LEU A 335 -22.50 8.15 7.31
C LEU A 335 -23.00 8.59 8.70
N GLU A 336 -22.73 7.79 9.74
CA GLU A 336 -23.13 8.12 11.11
C GLU A 336 -22.38 9.35 11.62
N LEU A 337 -21.07 9.39 11.40
CA LEU A 337 -20.26 10.55 11.81
C LEU A 337 -20.62 11.81 11.02
N ILE A 338 -20.89 11.68 9.71
CA ILE A 338 -21.39 12.78 8.87
C ILE A 338 -22.69 13.33 9.46
N ALA A 339 -23.68 12.47 9.72
CA ALA A 339 -24.97 12.89 10.27
C ALA A 339 -24.80 13.62 11.62
N ARG A 340 -23.99 13.07 12.53
CA ARG A 340 -23.73 13.68 13.84
C ARG A 340 -23.00 15.03 13.74
N LEU A 341 -22.05 15.17 12.81
CA LEU A 341 -21.36 16.44 12.54
C LEU A 341 -22.32 17.50 12.02
N LEU A 342 -23.20 17.14 11.10
CA LEU A 342 -24.24 18.05 10.60
C LEU A 342 -25.23 18.46 11.70
N GLU A 343 -25.69 17.51 12.52
CA GLU A 343 -26.55 17.79 13.68
C GLU A 343 -25.89 18.75 14.69
N ALA A 344 -24.57 18.67 14.83
CA ALA A 344 -23.79 19.55 15.70
C ALA A 344 -23.47 20.91 15.08
N GLY A 345 -23.88 21.19 13.84
CA GLY A 345 -23.66 22.47 13.16
C GLY A 345 -22.35 22.54 12.34
N ALA A 346 -21.83 21.41 11.89
CA ALA A 346 -20.78 21.41 10.86
C ALA A 346 -21.27 22.11 9.58
N ASP A 347 -20.44 22.97 9.02
CA ASP A 347 -20.67 23.69 7.76
C ASP A 347 -20.14 22.84 6.58
N PRO A 348 -21.01 22.27 5.74
CA PRO A 348 -20.61 21.45 4.60
C PRO A 348 -20.04 22.25 3.42
N THR A 349 -19.96 23.59 3.53
CA THR A 349 -19.47 24.47 2.46
C THR A 349 -18.02 24.89 2.65
N ILE A 350 -17.42 24.60 3.80
CA ILE A 350 -15.99 24.86 4.05
C ILE A 350 -15.15 24.09 3.05
N THR A 351 -14.16 24.76 2.46
CA THR A 351 -13.16 24.13 1.60
C THR A 351 -11.83 23.95 2.30
N ASP A 352 -11.16 22.84 2.01
CA ASP A 352 -9.77 22.60 2.40
C ASP A 352 -8.77 23.53 1.67
N LEU A 353 -7.54 23.66 2.17
CA LEU A 353 -6.50 24.53 1.58
C LEU A 353 -5.71 23.86 0.46
N ARG A 354 -5.68 22.53 0.42
CA ARG A 354 -4.84 21.75 -0.48
C ARG A 354 -5.41 21.67 -1.89
N PHE A 355 -6.73 21.50 -2.00
CA PHE A 355 -7.45 21.31 -3.26
C PHE A 355 -8.60 22.30 -3.43
N GLY A 356 -8.97 23.03 -2.38
CA GLY A 356 -10.15 23.89 -2.42
C GLY A 356 -11.45 23.08 -2.54
N ALA A 357 -11.46 21.83 -2.07
CA ALA A 357 -12.62 20.95 -2.14
C ALA A 357 -13.44 21.01 -0.85
N THR A 358 -14.75 20.82 -0.96
CA THR A 358 -15.67 20.68 0.17
C THR A 358 -15.69 19.23 0.68
N PRO A 359 -16.35 18.93 1.82
CA PRO A 359 -16.59 17.55 2.23
C PRO A 359 -17.30 16.73 1.15
N LEU A 360 -18.26 17.32 0.42
CA LEU A 360 -18.91 16.67 -0.72
C LEU A 360 -17.88 16.31 -1.81
N GLY A 361 -16.98 17.24 -2.15
CA GLY A 361 -15.91 16.99 -3.12
C GLY A 361 -14.97 15.85 -2.68
N TRP A 362 -14.67 15.75 -1.39
CA TRP A 362 -13.89 14.63 -0.83
C TRP A 362 -14.63 13.30 -0.95
N ALA A 363 -15.93 13.24 -0.63
CA ALA A 363 -16.75 12.03 -0.80
C ALA A 363 -16.85 11.61 -2.26
N GLU A 364 -17.06 12.55 -3.19
CA GLU A 364 -17.16 12.27 -4.63
C GLU A 364 -15.83 11.75 -5.18
N TYR A 365 -14.72 12.41 -4.83
CA TYR A 365 -13.39 11.94 -5.22
C TYR A 365 -13.09 10.55 -4.63
N ALA A 366 -13.46 10.30 -3.38
CA ALA A 366 -13.28 9.00 -2.73
C ALA A 366 -14.27 7.92 -3.20
N TYR A 367 -15.20 8.22 -4.13
CA TYR A 367 -16.27 7.30 -4.56
C TYR A 367 -17.14 6.79 -3.40
N GLN A 368 -17.35 7.61 -2.38
CA GLN A 368 -18.24 7.37 -1.25
C GLN A 368 -19.65 7.85 -1.61
N THR A 369 -20.34 7.10 -2.46
CA THR A 369 -21.60 7.51 -3.09
C THR A 369 -22.67 7.91 -2.06
N GLU A 370 -22.86 7.10 -1.03
CA GLU A 370 -23.85 7.35 0.02
C GLU A 370 -23.52 8.58 0.85
N ALA A 371 -22.24 8.83 1.12
CA ALA A 371 -21.79 10.02 1.83
C ALA A 371 -21.97 11.27 0.96
N ALA A 372 -21.67 11.18 -0.33
CA ALA A 372 -21.88 12.26 -1.28
C ALA A 372 -23.38 12.60 -1.40
N ASP A 373 -24.25 11.60 -1.44
CA ASP A 373 -25.71 11.80 -1.50
C ASP A 373 -26.24 12.49 -0.23
N LEU A 374 -25.78 12.05 0.94
CA LEU A 374 -26.11 12.67 2.22
C LEU A 374 -25.68 14.14 2.27
N LEU A 375 -24.45 14.44 1.84
CA LEU A 375 -23.91 15.80 1.84
C LEU A 375 -24.58 16.70 0.81
N ARG A 376 -24.92 16.17 -0.38
CA ARG A 376 -25.63 16.92 -1.42
C ARG A 376 -27.04 17.36 -0.97
N GLY A 377 -27.71 16.53 -0.17
CA GLY A 377 -28.98 16.87 0.46
C GLY A 377 -28.91 17.97 1.51
N THR A 378 -27.71 18.37 1.96
CA THR A 378 -27.49 19.37 3.02
C THR A 378 -27.05 20.74 2.49
N THR A 379 -26.59 20.80 1.23
CA THR A 379 -26.09 22.04 0.59
C THR A 379 -27.14 22.82 -0.21
N ALA A 380 -28.41 22.40 -0.17
CA ALA A 380 -29.55 23.04 -0.84
C ALA A 380 -30.39 23.81 0.19
#